data_AF-A0A1B3M0W5-F1
#
_entry.id   AF-A0A1B3M0W5-F1
#
_cell.length_a   1.000
_cell.length_b   1.000
_cell.length_c   1.000
_cell.angle_alpha   90.00
_cell.angle_beta   90.00
_cell.angle_gamma   90.00
#
_symmetry.space_group_name_H-M   'P 1'
#
loop_
_entity.id
_entity.type
_entity.pdbx_description
1 polymer ?
#
loop_
_entity_poly.entity_id
_entity_poly.type
_entity_poly.pdbx_seq_one_letter_code
_entity_poly.pdbx_strand_id
1 'polypeptide(L)'
;MNTPEPIDTQDNLWPAARNGVLAGLAMLALLAPPGSWGPGGALASAPAQVTAEVAPKRLAELGNVNVSDDARLMAHWVASTNDHAARPFVLIDKRAAHLYVFDAQARLLDHTAVLLGSAAGDDSVPGIGDKAIADVLPEERTTPAGRFVGQRGLNLGGEDVVWVDYGAAVSMHRVRANVPKERRLQRLASESSDDNRISYGCINIPANFFDAHIAPTFSAQQAMVYVLPEQKTLQTVFGVPPPGLLAQMIR
;
A
#
# COMPACT_ATOMS: atom_id res chain seq x y z
N MET A 1 -6.50 23.88 -56.79
CA MET A 1 -7.20 24.35 -55.58
C MET A 1 -7.49 23.11 -54.74
N ASN A 2 -6.47 22.52 -54.12
CA ASN A 2 -5.91 22.81 -52.78
C ASN A 2 -6.90 22.52 -51.65
N THR A 3 -6.91 21.26 -51.21
CA THR A 3 -7.31 20.81 -49.88
C THR A 3 -6.06 20.64 -49.02
N PRO A 4 -5.98 21.17 -47.79
CA PRO A 4 -4.84 20.95 -46.91
C PRO A 4 -4.92 19.58 -46.20
N GLU A 5 -3.76 18.93 -46.08
CA GLU A 5 -3.54 17.65 -45.38
C GLU A 5 -3.52 17.81 -43.83
N PRO A 6 -3.76 16.72 -43.07
CA PRO A 6 -3.71 16.72 -41.62
C PRO A 6 -2.28 16.61 -41.07
N ILE A 7 -2.02 17.34 -39.99
CA ILE A 7 -0.73 17.38 -39.28
C ILE A 7 -0.62 16.14 -38.37
N ASP A 8 0.36 15.29 -38.70
CA ASP A 8 0.95 14.26 -37.85
C ASP A 8 1.91 14.90 -36.85
N THR A 9 1.81 14.53 -35.56
CA THR A 9 2.86 14.78 -34.56
C THR A 9 2.96 13.56 -33.64
N GLN A 10 3.57 12.50 -34.15
CA GLN A 10 4.34 11.58 -33.32
C GLN A 10 5.57 12.31 -32.79
N ASP A 11 5.77 12.29 -31.47
CA ASP A 11 7.10 12.43 -30.88
C ASP A 11 7.14 11.79 -29.48
N ASN A 12 8.27 11.15 -29.21
CA ASN A 12 8.81 10.65 -27.94
C ASN A 12 8.72 9.12 -27.71
N LEU A 13 9.75 8.33 -28.10
CA LEU A 13 11.11 8.17 -27.50
C LEU A 13 11.01 7.49 -26.11
N TRP A 14 11.53 6.28 -25.80
CA TRP A 14 12.72 5.55 -26.26
C TRP A 14 12.60 4.01 -26.13
N PRO A 15 13.50 3.26 -26.80
CA PRO A 15 13.46 1.80 -26.95
C PRO A 15 14.27 1.02 -25.91
N ALA A 16 13.87 -0.23 -25.73
CA ALA A 16 14.63 -1.30 -25.10
C ALA A 16 15.91 -1.63 -25.88
N ALA A 17 17.00 -1.95 -25.16
CA ALA A 17 18.15 -2.64 -25.75
C ALA A 17 18.83 -3.57 -24.74
N ARG A 18 18.88 -4.84 -25.12
CA ARG A 18 19.59 -5.96 -24.49
C ARG A 18 21.03 -6.03 -25.01
N ASN A 19 21.92 -6.48 -24.13
CA ASN A 19 23.12 -7.30 -24.33
C ASN A 19 24.35 -6.72 -25.07
N GLY A 20 25.51 -6.86 -24.41
CA GLY A 20 26.83 -6.76 -25.05
C GLY A 20 27.99 -6.82 -24.05
N VAL A 21 28.49 -8.03 -23.77
CA VAL A 21 29.79 -8.30 -23.13
C VAL A 21 30.92 -7.92 -24.08
N LEU A 22 32.03 -7.33 -23.61
CA LEU A 22 33.39 -7.64 -24.07
C LEU A 22 34.47 -7.12 -23.08
N ALA A 23 35.54 -7.90 -23.01
CA ALA A 23 36.66 -7.86 -22.07
C ALA A 23 37.74 -6.80 -22.39
N GLY A 24 38.60 -6.46 -21.41
CA GLY A 24 39.85 -5.75 -21.71
C GLY A 24 40.62 -5.12 -20.54
N LEU A 25 41.38 -5.96 -19.83
CA LEU A 25 42.75 -5.77 -19.29
C LEU A 25 43.26 -4.45 -18.64
N ALA A 26 43.68 -4.63 -17.37
CA ALA A 26 45.03 -4.42 -16.81
C ALA A 26 45.59 -3.02 -16.43
N MET A 27 45.84 -2.92 -15.12
CA MET A 27 46.98 -2.36 -14.36
C MET A 27 47.61 -1.00 -14.75
N LEU A 28 47.70 -0.12 -13.74
CA LEU A 28 48.90 0.69 -13.50
C LEU A 28 49.07 0.98 -12.00
N ALA A 29 50.24 0.58 -11.49
CA ALA A 29 50.74 0.87 -10.15
C ALA A 29 51.77 2.01 -10.21
N LEU A 30 51.67 3.00 -9.32
CA LEU A 30 52.74 3.95 -8.97
C LEU A 30 52.56 4.35 -7.49
N LEU A 31 53.42 3.87 -6.60
CA LEU A 31 54.65 4.50 -6.07
C LEU A 31 54.39 5.41 -4.85
N ALA A 32 54.60 4.86 -3.65
CA ALA A 32 54.66 5.59 -2.37
C ALA A 32 56.10 5.59 -1.81
N PRO A 33 56.60 6.69 -1.22
CA PRO A 33 57.93 6.75 -0.61
C PRO A 33 57.94 6.20 0.84
N PRO A 34 59.11 5.77 1.35
CA PRO A 34 59.25 5.24 2.72
C PRO A 34 59.52 6.38 3.72
N GLY A 35 58.81 6.40 4.85
CA GLY A 35 59.04 7.40 5.88
C GLY A 35 58.38 7.10 7.22
N SER A 36 59.22 6.72 8.19
CA SER A 36 59.10 6.86 9.66
C SER A 36 57.91 6.20 10.38
N TRP A 37 58.24 5.11 11.09
CA TRP A 37 57.53 4.63 12.27
C TRP A 37 57.61 5.65 13.42
N GLY A 38 56.47 5.95 14.03
CA GLY A 38 56.34 6.50 15.38
C GLY A 38 55.29 5.71 16.15
N PRO A 39 55.48 5.40 17.45
CA PRO A 39 54.55 4.57 18.22
C PRO A 39 53.40 5.46 18.72
N GLY A 40 52.40 5.69 17.87
CA GLY A 40 51.11 6.25 18.27
C GLY A 40 50.17 5.12 18.60
N GLY A 41 49.85 4.93 19.90
CA GLY A 41 49.00 3.86 20.39
C GLY A 41 47.68 3.77 19.63
N ALA A 42 47.51 2.69 18.87
CA ALA A 42 46.22 2.28 18.36
C ALA A 42 45.39 1.85 19.57
N LEU A 43 44.52 2.73 20.06
CA LEU A 43 43.36 2.30 20.82
C LEU A 43 42.52 1.46 19.86
N ALA A 44 42.64 0.14 19.98
CA ALA A 44 41.76 -0.79 19.31
C ALA A 44 40.33 -0.44 19.71
N SER A 45 39.59 0.21 18.82
CA SER A 45 38.16 0.33 18.90
C SER A 45 37.60 -1.07 18.76
N ALA A 46 37.35 -1.71 19.91
CA ALA A 46 36.57 -2.94 19.95
C ALA A 46 35.25 -2.70 19.19
N PRO A 47 34.82 -3.62 18.30
CA PRO A 47 33.53 -3.46 17.64
C PRO A 47 32.48 -3.44 18.74
N ALA A 48 31.80 -2.29 18.89
CA ALA A 48 30.61 -2.20 19.70
C ALA A 48 29.61 -3.20 19.12
N GLN A 49 29.44 -4.32 19.81
CA GLN A 49 28.38 -5.26 19.51
C GLN A 49 27.07 -4.52 19.80
N VAL A 50 26.48 -3.94 18.74
CA VAL A 50 25.09 -3.51 18.77
C VAL A 50 24.29 -4.79 18.92
N THR A 51 24.07 -5.19 20.18
CA THR A 51 23.01 -6.12 20.51
C THR A 51 21.73 -5.37 20.14
N ALA A 52 21.18 -5.69 18.97
CA ALA A 52 19.83 -5.29 18.63
C ALA A 52 18.92 -5.93 19.68
N GLU A 53 18.61 -5.17 20.73
CA GLU A 53 17.64 -5.57 21.73
C GLU A 53 16.35 -5.85 20.96
N VAL A 54 15.95 -7.12 20.92
CA VAL A 54 14.73 -7.54 20.24
C VAL A 54 13.59 -6.91 21.02
N ALA A 55 13.08 -5.78 20.52
CA ALA A 55 11.94 -5.11 21.10
C ALA A 55 10.82 -6.15 21.30
N PRO A 56 10.16 -6.19 22.47
CA PRO A 56 9.14 -7.18 22.73
C PRO A 56 8.04 -7.08 21.67
N LYS A 57 7.64 -8.23 21.11
CA LYS A 57 6.58 -8.30 20.11
C LYS A 57 5.31 -7.69 20.69
N ARG A 58 4.92 -6.53 20.15
CA ARG A 58 3.77 -5.78 20.63
C ARG A 58 2.54 -6.10 19.79
N LEU A 59 1.39 -6.17 20.45
CA LEU A 59 0.09 -6.23 19.78
C LEU A 59 -0.38 -4.84 19.36
N ALA A 60 -1.11 -4.75 18.24
CA ALA A 60 -1.78 -3.52 17.86
C ALA A 60 -2.71 -3.00 18.97
N GLU A 61 -2.67 -1.70 19.22
CA GLU A 61 -3.52 -1.01 20.20
C GLU A 61 -4.80 -0.52 19.50
N LEU A 62 -5.87 -1.32 19.56
CA LEU A 62 -7.14 -1.06 18.85
C LEU A 62 -8.10 -0.11 19.60
N GLY A 63 -7.77 0.26 20.84
CA GLY A 63 -8.67 1.02 21.71
C GLY A 63 -9.99 0.30 21.96
N ASN A 64 -11.07 1.07 22.07
CA ASN A 64 -12.44 0.56 22.31
C ASN A 64 -13.25 0.35 21.02
N VAL A 65 -12.58 0.33 19.86
CA VAL A 65 -13.26 0.18 18.57
C VAL A 65 -13.69 -1.27 18.38
N ASN A 66 -14.95 -1.46 17.99
CA ASN A 66 -15.43 -2.76 17.56
C ASN A 66 -14.87 -3.07 16.17
N VAL A 67 -14.04 -4.10 16.09
CA VAL A 67 -13.44 -4.59 14.83
C VAL A 67 -13.77 -6.07 14.68
N SER A 68 -13.85 -6.54 13.44
CA SER A 68 -14.03 -7.97 13.14
C SER A 68 -12.86 -8.80 13.70
N ASP A 69 -13.10 -10.09 13.90
CA ASP A 69 -12.05 -11.01 14.36
C ASP A 69 -10.88 -11.08 13.37
N ASP A 70 -11.18 -11.05 12.06
CA ASP A 70 -10.16 -11.04 11.00
C ASP A 70 -9.33 -9.73 11.03
N ALA A 71 -9.97 -8.57 11.20
CA ALA A 71 -9.28 -7.29 11.31
C ALA A 71 -8.40 -7.23 12.58
N ARG A 72 -8.92 -7.72 13.71
CA ARG A 72 -8.16 -7.83 14.97
C ARG A 72 -6.95 -8.74 14.82
N LEU A 73 -7.16 -9.93 14.27
CA LEU A 73 -6.11 -10.91 14.03
C LEU A 73 -5.02 -10.32 13.13
N MET A 74 -5.41 -9.66 12.04
CA MET A 74 -4.48 -9.07 11.10
C MET A 74 -3.70 -7.91 11.72
N ALA A 75 -4.36 -6.98 12.42
CA ALA A 75 -3.69 -5.88 13.10
C ALA A 75 -2.65 -6.38 14.12
N HIS A 76 -3.01 -7.38 14.93
CA HIS A 76 -2.11 -8.01 15.87
C HIS A 76 -0.95 -8.74 15.19
N TRP A 77 -1.21 -9.45 14.10
CA TRP A 77 -0.15 -10.12 13.33
C TRP A 77 0.83 -9.10 12.75
N VAL A 78 0.34 -8.07 12.05
CA VAL A 78 1.16 -7.00 11.47
C VAL A 78 2.08 -6.35 12.51
N ALA A 79 1.54 -6.03 13.69
CA ALA A 79 2.30 -5.43 14.78
C ALA A 79 3.35 -6.40 15.36
N SER A 80 2.95 -7.63 15.67
CA SER A 80 3.81 -8.61 16.33
C SER A 80 4.95 -9.14 15.45
N THR A 81 4.78 -9.13 14.13
CA THR A 81 5.80 -9.54 13.15
C THR A 81 6.59 -8.37 12.59
N ASN A 82 6.19 -7.12 12.90
CA ASN A 82 6.70 -5.90 12.27
C ASN A 82 6.63 -5.96 10.74
N ASP A 83 5.59 -6.59 10.17
CA ASP A 83 5.42 -6.71 8.73
C ASP A 83 5.25 -5.33 8.04
N HIS A 84 4.78 -4.33 8.78
CA HIS A 84 4.69 -2.95 8.34
C HIS A 84 6.04 -2.21 8.30
N ALA A 85 7.13 -2.85 8.76
CA ALA A 85 8.50 -2.34 8.79
C ALA A 85 8.61 -0.97 9.48
N ALA A 86 8.00 -0.84 10.66
CA ALA A 86 7.97 0.39 11.46
C ALA A 86 7.42 1.63 10.72
N ARG A 87 6.61 1.44 9.67
CA ARG A 87 5.87 2.51 8.98
C ARG A 87 4.41 2.55 9.45
N PRO A 88 3.72 3.70 9.39
CA PRO A 88 2.28 3.73 9.50
C PRO A 88 1.63 2.77 8.50
N PHE A 89 0.43 2.31 8.82
CA PHE A 89 -0.30 1.43 7.92
C PHE A 89 -1.80 1.62 7.99
N VAL A 90 -2.47 1.23 6.92
CA VAL A 90 -3.92 1.22 6.79
C VAL A 90 -4.38 -0.23 6.64
N LEU A 91 -5.44 -0.59 7.35
CA LEU A 91 -6.10 -1.88 7.26
C LEU A 91 -7.52 -1.67 6.71
N ILE A 92 -7.90 -2.41 5.68
CA ILE A 92 -9.22 -2.33 5.04
C ILE A 92 -9.88 -3.69 5.16
N ASP A 93 -10.94 -3.77 5.96
CA ASP A 93 -11.81 -4.93 6.05
C ASP A 93 -12.87 -4.83 4.96
N LYS A 94 -12.74 -5.66 3.92
CA LYS A 94 -13.68 -5.67 2.81
C LYS A 94 -15.08 -6.09 3.25
N ARG A 95 -15.21 -7.15 4.06
CA ARG A 95 -16.51 -7.67 4.51
C ARG A 95 -17.28 -6.64 5.33
N ALA A 96 -16.58 -5.88 6.16
CA ALA A 96 -17.17 -4.80 6.96
C ALA A 96 -17.25 -3.45 6.20
N ALA A 97 -16.67 -3.36 5.00
CA ALA A 97 -16.48 -2.10 4.26
C ALA A 97 -15.89 -0.97 5.13
N HIS A 98 -14.88 -1.31 5.94
CA HIS A 98 -14.33 -0.42 6.97
C HIS A 98 -12.82 -0.29 6.85
N LEU A 99 -12.31 0.91 7.10
CA LEU A 99 -10.90 1.25 7.06
C LEU A 99 -10.42 1.70 8.43
N TYR A 100 -9.21 1.29 8.80
CA TYR A 100 -8.53 1.61 10.06
C TYR A 100 -7.13 2.16 9.76
N VAL A 101 -6.75 3.27 10.39
CA VAL A 101 -5.43 3.91 10.22
C VAL A 101 -4.62 3.70 11.48
N PHE A 102 -3.42 3.15 11.34
CA PHE A 102 -2.48 2.91 12.44
C PHE A 102 -1.20 3.70 12.27
N ASP A 103 -0.63 4.15 13.38
CA ASP A 103 0.70 4.74 13.39
C ASP A 103 1.82 3.68 13.27
N ALA A 104 3.07 4.15 13.25
CA ALA A 104 4.27 3.31 13.18
C ALA A 104 4.48 2.42 14.41
N GLN A 105 3.71 2.60 15.49
CA GLN A 105 3.74 1.79 16.70
C GLN A 105 2.52 0.84 16.76
N ALA A 106 1.78 0.72 15.65
CA ALA A 106 0.56 -0.06 15.53
C ALA A 106 -0.55 0.38 16.52
N ARG A 107 -0.62 1.69 16.82
CA ARG A 107 -1.73 2.28 17.57
C ARG A 107 -2.78 2.79 16.59
N LEU A 108 -4.04 2.41 16.81
CA LEU A 108 -5.15 2.88 16.01
C LEU A 108 -5.32 4.39 16.22
N LEU A 109 -5.22 5.15 15.12
CA LEU A 109 -5.39 6.59 15.10
C LEU A 109 -6.85 6.97 14.87
N ASP A 110 -7.47 6.38 13.85
CA ASP A 110 -8.88 6.60 13.51
C ASP A 110 -9.40 5.51 12.54
N HIS A 111 -10.71 5.48 12.30
CA HIS A 111 -11.37 4.51 11.44
C HIS A 111 -12.64 5.08 10.79
N THR A 112 -13.01 4.58 9.61
CA THR A 112 -14.22 5.04 8.89
C THR A 112 -14.79 3.95 7.98
N ALA A 113 -16.09 4.01 7.72
CA ALA A 113 -16.69 3.30 6.60
C ALA A 113 -16.11 3.81 5.27
N VAL A 114 -16.01 2.93 4.28
CA VAL A 114 -15.51 3.23 2.93
C VAL A 114 -16.44 2.61 1.89
N LEU A 115 -16.36 3.06 0.64
CA LEU A 115 -16.98 2.36 -0.49
C LEU A 115 -15.93 1.57 -1.26
N LEU A 116 -16.32 0.38 -1.71
CA LEU A 116 -15.43 -0.58 -2.36
C LEU A 116 -15.97 -0.95 -3.74
N GLY A 117 -15.19 -1.77 -4.45
CA GLY A 117 -15.59 -2.39 -5.70
C GLY A 117 -16.99 -3.01 -5.60
N SER A 118 -17.80 -2.80 -6.63
CA SER A 118 -19.18 -3.29 -6.68
C SER A 118 -19.28 -4.82 -6.76
N ALA A 119 -18.25 -5.50 -7.24
CA ALA A 119 -18.16 -6.95 -7.17
C ALA A 119 -17.39 -7.39 -5.92
N ALA A 120 -17.88 -8.46 -5.28
CA ALA A 120 -17.11 -9.18 -4.29
C ALA A 120 -16.07 -10.07 -4.99
N GLY A 121 -14.84 -10.07 -4.48
CA GLY A 121 -13.74 -10.84 -5.06
C GLY A 121 -12.38 -10.30 -4.65
N ASP A 122 -11.40 -11.19 -4.49
CA ASP A 122 -10.09 -10.84 -3.92
C ASP A 122 -9.00 -10.56 -4.94
N ASP A 123 -9.23 -10.89 -6.20
CA ASP A 123 -8.25 -10.74 -7.27
C ASP A 123 -8.69 -9.67 -8.27
N SER A 124 -7.70 -8.98 -8.84
CA SER A 124 -7.88 -8.19 -10.06
C SER A 124 -7.71 -9.07 -11.30
N VAL A 125 -8.47 -8.79 -12.35
CA VAL A 125 -8.25 -9.45 -13.64
C VAL A 125 -7.00 -8.88 -14.34
N PRO A 126 -6.24 -9.70 -15.10
CA PRO A 126 -5.06 -9.22 -15.82
C PRO A 126 -5.39 -8.05 -16.77
N GLY A 127 -4.58 -7.00 -16.73
CA GLY A 127 -4.72 -5.82 -17.61
C GLY A 127 -5.89 -4.90 -17.24
N ILE A 128 -6.55 -5.08 -16.08
CA ILE A 128 -7.69 -4.25 -15.69
C ILE A 128 -7.35 -2.75 -15.63
N GLY A 129 -6.13 -2.41 -15.22
CA GLY A 129 -5.69 -1.01 -15.12
C GLY A 129 -5.57 -0.28 -16.46
N ASP A 130 -5.46 -1.03 -17.56
CA ASP A 130 -5.36 -0.48 -18.92
C ASP A 130 -6.72 -0.43 -19.64
N LYS A 131 -7.77 -1.04 -19.06
CA LYS A 131 -9.11 -1.02 -19.66
C LYS A 131 -9.76 0.35 -19.47
N ALA A 132 -10.50 0.81 -20.48
CA ALA A 132 -11.39 1.94 -20.31
C ALA A 132 -12.49 1.57 -19.30
N ILE A 133 -12.92 2.52 -18.46
CA ILE A 133 -13.96 2.29 -17.43
C ILE A 133 -15.27 1.75 -18.03
N ALA A 134 -15.60 2.12 -19.28
CA ALA A 134 -16.78 1.63 -19.98
C ALA A 134 -16.70 0.12 -20.31
N ASP A 135 -15.49 -0.42 -20.43
CA ASP A 135 -15.23 -1.82 -20.80
C ASP A 135 -15.00 -2.72 -19.58
N VAL A 136 -15.00 -2.15 -18.37
CA VAL A 136 -14.89 -2.92 -17.12
C VAL A 136 -16.23 -3.59 -16.80
N LEU A 137 -16.23 -4.92 -16.91
CA LEU A 137 -17.41 -5.75 -16.68
C LEU A 137 -17.84 -5.68 -15.20
N PRO A 138 -19.13 -5.86 -14.89
CA PRO A 138 -19.62 -5.82 -13.50
C PRO A 138 -18.82 -6.70 -12.53
N GLU A 139 -18.50 -7.93 -12.91
CA GLU A 139 -17.75 -8.92 -12.13
C GLU A 139 -16.27 -8.58 -11.96
N GLU A 140 -15.71 -7.70 -12.78
CA GLU A 140 -14.30 -7.27 -12.72
C GLU A 140 -14.08 -6.12 -11.74
N ARG A 141 -15.16 -5.53 -11.19
CA ARG A 141 -15.12 -4.35 -10.32
C ARG A 141 -14.78 -4.71 -8.88
N THR A 142 -13.68 -5.43 -8.69
CA THR A 142 -13.21 -5.89 -7.37
C THR A 142 -12.22 -4.91 -6.76
N THR A 143 -12.21 -4.83 -5.43
CA THR A 143 -11.06 -4.26 -4.70
C THR A 143 -10.13 -5.42 -4.33
N PRO A 144 -8.89 -5.46 -4.86
CA PRO A 144 -8.00 -6.60 -4.65
C PRO A 144 -7.57 -6.72 -3.19
N ALA A 145 -7.53 -7.95 -2.68
CA ALA A 145 -6.97 -8.24 -1.37
C ALA A 145 -5.45 -8.36 -1.46
N GLY A 146 -4.74 -7.97 -0.40
CA GLY A 146 -3.29 -8.09 -0.37
C GLY A 146 -2.58 -7.04 0.48
N ARG A 147 -1.25 -7.04 0.36
CA ARG A 147 -0.34 -6.13 1.03
C ARG A 147 0.33 -5.24 -0.02
N PHE A 148 0.16 -3.94 0.13
CA PHE A 148 0.60 -2.94 -0.84
C PHE A 148 1.43 -1.85 -0.17
N VAL A 149 2.32 -1.23 -0.93
CA VAL A 149 2.99 0.00 -0.52
C VAL A 149 2.19 1.17 -1.09
N GLY A 150 1.44 1.86 -0.23
CA GLY A 150 0.63 2.99 -0.68
C GLY A 150 1.50 4.21 -0.99
N GLN A 151 1.19 4.88 -2.09
CA GLN A 151 1.95 6.05 -2.55
C GLN A 151 1.01 7.21 -2.88
N ARG A 152 1.25 8.37 -2.25
CA ARG A 152 0.54 9.59 -2.58
C ARG A 152 0.92 10.04 -3.99
N GLY A 153 -0.04 10.52 -4.76
CA GLY A 153 0.17 11.00 -6.12
C GLY A 153 -1.06 11.72 -6.66
N LEU A 154 -1.00 12.07 -7.94
CA LEU A 154 -2.13 12.66 -8.65
C LEU A 154 -2.73 11.64 -9.60
N ASN A 155 -4.06 11.66 -9.74
CA ASN A 155 -4.72 10.95 -10.84
C ASN A 155 -4.69 11.80 -12.13
N LEU A 156 -5.22 11.25 -13.23
CA LEU A 156 -5.27 11.94 -14.53
C LEU A 156 -6.08 13.25 -14.50
N GLY A 157 -6.98 13.41 -13.54
CA GLY A 157 -7.73 14.65 -13.32
C GLY A 157 -7.03 15.66 -12.41
N GLY A 158 -5.80 15.38 -11.98
CA GLY A 158 -5.03 16.25 -11.08
C GLY A 158 -5.46 16.19 -9.62
N GLU A 159 -6.33 15.26 -9.23
CA GLU A 159 -6.71 15.11 -7.83
C GLU A 159 -5.69 14.27 -7.05
N ASP A 160 -5.45 14.69 -5.81
CA ASP A 160 -4.61 13.97 -4.84
C ASP A 160 -5.27 12.66 -4.38
N VAL A 161 -4.54 11.56 -4.59
CA VAL A 161 -4.94 10.18 -4.29
C VAL A 161 -3.80 9.43 -3.63
N VAL A 162 -4.12 8.28 -3.02
CA VAL A 162 -3.10 7.29 -2.63
C VAL A 162 -3.26 6.07 -3.53
N TRP A 163 -2.28 5.83 -4.40
CA TRP A 163 -2.19 4.61 -5.20
C TRP A 163 -1.95 3.40 -4.29
N VAL A 164 -2.75 2.35 -4.46
CA VAL A 164 -2.67 1.10 -3.69
C VAL A 164 -2.11 0.00 -4.58
N ASP A 165 -2.75 -0.26 -5.71
CA ASP A 165 -2.26 -1.18 -6.73
C ASP A 165 -2.19 -0.42 -8.05
N TYR A 166 -0.97 -0.06 -8.45
CA TYR A 166 -0.75 0.72 -9.68
C TYR A 166 -1.09 -0.09 -10.94
N GLY A 167 -0.79 -1.38 -10.96
CA GLY A 167 -1.07 -2.25 -12.12
C GLY A 167 -2.55 -2.50 -12.32
N ALA A 168 -3.33 -2.52 -11.24
CA ALA A 168 -4.79 -2.60 -11.30
C ALA A 168 -5.49 -1.23 -11.38
N ALA A 169 -4.75 -0.12 -11.42
CA ALA A 169 -5.26 1.25 -11.33
C ALA A 169 -6.18 1.50 -10.10
N VAL A 170 -5.91 0.83 -8.98
CA VAL A 170 -6.69 0.97 -7.73
C VAL A 170 -6.04 2.01 -6.81
N SER A 171 -6.85 2.96 -6.36
CA SER A 171 -6.44 4.01 -5.42
C SER A 171 -7.44 4.21 -4.28
N MET A 172 -6.96 4.75 -3.16
CA MET A 172 -7.77 5.42 -2.16
C MET A 172 -7.96 6.88 -2.56
N HIS A 173 -9.21 7.34 -2.57
CA HIS A 173 -9.51 8.74 -2.85
C HIS A 173 -10.80 9.20 -2.16
N ARG A 174 -10.98 10.52 -2.11
CA ARG A 174 -12.20 11.16 -1.56
C ARG A 174 -13.43 10.68 -2.33
N VAL A 175 -14.54 10.46 -1.63
CA VAL A 175 -15.84 10.23 -2.24
C VAL A 175 -16.21 11.41 -3.14
N ARG A 176 -16.64 11.11 -4.36
CA ARG A 176 -17.21 12.09 -5.29
C ARG A 176 -18.72 11.92 -5.33
N ALA A 177 -19.46 12.87 -4.79
CA ALA A 177 -20.92 12.83 -4.70
C ALA A 177 -21.62 13.61 -5.84
N ASN A 178 -20.98 13.69 -7.01
CA ASN A 178 -21.46 14.46 -8.17
C ASN A 178 -22.56 13.76 -8.98
N VAL A 179 -22.84 12.47 -8.73
CA VAL A 179 -23.89 11.70 -9.38
C VAL A 179 -24.95 11.30 -8.35
N PRO A 180 -26.06 12.05 -8.20
CA PRO A 180 -27.03 11.85 -7.12
C PRO A 180 -27.63 10.43 -7.06
N LYS A 181 -27.87 9.81 -8.23
CA LYS A 181 -28.42 8.44 -8.32
C LYS A 181 -27.53 7.37 -7.68
N GLU A 182 -26.22 7.61 -7.54
CA GLU A 182 -25.31 6.66 -6.90
C GLU A 182 -25.44 6.65 -5.38
N ARG A 183 -25.97 7.73 -4.78
CA ARG A 183 -26.24 7.84 -3.34
C ARG A 183 -25.01 7.52 -2.46
N ARG A 184 -23.80 7.88 -2.91
CA ARG A 184 -22.54 7.50 -2.24
C ARG A 184 -22.45 7.91 -0.77
N LEU A 185 -22.95 9.10 -0.42
CA LEU A 185 -22.95 9.56 0.98
C LEU A 185 -23.94 8.77 1.84
N GLN A 186 -25.09 8.40 1.30
CA GLN A 186 -26.05 7.55 2.00
C GLN A 186 -25.54 6.13 2.17
N ARG A 187 -24.83 5.58 1.17
CA ARG A 187 -24.16 4.28 1.25
C ARG A 187 -23.13 4.26 2.38
N LEU A 188 -22.28 5.29 2.46
CA LEU A 188 -21.30 5.44 3.56
C LEU A 188 -21.95 5.50 4.95
N ALA A 189 -23.17 6.04 5.04
CA ALA A 189 -23.92 6.15 6.28
C ALA A 189 -24.80 4.91 6.58
N SER A 190 -24.82 3.92 5.69
CA SER A 190 -25.60 2.70 5.92
C SER A 190 -24.96 1.82 6.99
N GLU A 191 -25.78 1.10 7.74
CA GLU A 191 -25.33 0.06 8.66
C GLU A 191 -24.94 -1.23 7.92
N SER A 192 -25.46 -1.44 6.71
CA SER A 192 -25.18 -2.64 5.90
C SER A 192 -23.96 -2.41 5.01
N SER A 193 -22.90 -3.21 5.20
CA SER A 193 -21.69 -3.13 4.37
C SER A 193 -21.92 -3.50 2.90
N ASP A 194 -23.02 -4.19 2.58
CA ASP A 194 -23.42 -4.47 1.19
C ASP A 194 -23.78 -3.18 0.44
N ASP A 195 -24.32 -2.17 1.13
CA ASP A 195 -24.64 -0.88 0.51
C ASP A 195 -23.37 -0.13 0.08
N ASN A 196 -22.22 -0.46 0.64
CA ASN A 196 -20.95 0.18 0.36
C ASN A 196 -20.27 -0.32 -0.93
N ARG A 197 -20.92 -1.23 -1.68
CA ARG A 197 -20.41 -1.80 -2.94
C ARG A 197 -20.91 -1.01 -4.15
N ILE A 198 -20.02 -0.19 -4.74
CA ILE A 198 -20.43 0.69 -5.87
C ILE A 198 -19.29 1.11 -6.80
N SER A 199 -18.02 1.02 -6.37
CA SER A 199 -16.91 1.51 -7.17
C SER A 199 -16.49 0.51 -8.26
N TYR A 200 -15.54 0.91 -9.09
CA TYR A 200 -14.87 0.05 -10.08
C TYR A 200 -13.64 -0.67 -9.51
N GLY A 201 -13.37 -0.53 -8.21
CA GLY A 201 -12.25 -1.16 -7.50
C GLY A 201 -11.56 -0.21 -6.53
N CYS A 202 -11.54 1.09 -6.83
CA CYS A 202 -11.01 2.13 -5.93
C CYS A 202 -11.74 2.16 -4.58
N ILE A 203 -11.00 2.52 -3.54
CA ILE A 203 -11.51 2.68 -2.17
C ILE A 203 -11.93 4.14 -1.99
N ASN A 204 -13.21 4.39 -1.79
CA ASN A 204 -13.75 5.75 -1.65
C ASN A 204 -13.95 6.09 -0.18
N ILE A 205 -13.34 7.19 0.25
CA ILE A 205 -13.22 7.59 1.66
C ILE A 205 -13.96 8.91 1.88
N PRO A 206 -14.65 9.13 3.02
CA PRO A 206 -15.18 10.44 3.37
C PRO A 206 -14.10 11.53 3.25
N ALA A 207 -14.42 12.64 2.60
CA ALA A 207 -13.40 13.65 2.24
C ALA A 207 -12.67 14.21 3.47
N ASN A 208 -13.40 14.51 4.53
CA ASN A 208 -12.85 14.96 5.81
C ASN A 208 -11.88 13.93 6.43
N PHE A 209 -12.24 12.65 6.40
CA PHE A 209 -11.38 11.58 6.93
C PHE A 209 -10.11 11.43 6.08
N PHE A 210 -10.25 11.53 4.75
CA PHE A 210 -9.10 11.49 3.87
C PHE A 210 -8.11 12.61 4.17
N ASP A 211 -8.61 13.84 4.30
CA ASP A 211 -7.77 15.02 4.54
C ASP A 211 -7.13 15.02 5.94
N ALA A 212 -7.86 14.54 6.95
CA ALA A 212 -7.39 14.53 8.33
C ALA A 212 -6.45 13.36 8.65
N HIS A 213 -6.64 12.18 8.05
CA HIS A 213 -5.92 10.96 8.43
C HIS A 213 -5.17 10.30 7.29
N ILE A 214 -5.78 10.17 6.10
CA ILE A 214 -5.13 9.46 4.98
C ILE A 214 -3.99 10.30 4.40
N ALA A 215 -4.27 11.50 3.90
CA ALA A 215 -3.25 12.32 3.26
C ALA A 215 -2.00 12.57 4.14
N PRO A 216 -2.12 12.86 5.45
CA PRO A 216 -0.96 12.99 6.34
C PRO A 216 -0.19 11.67 6.57
N THR A 217 -0.89 10.54 6.66
CA THR A 217 -0.27 9.22 6.83
C THR A 217 0.69 8.89 5.69
N PHE A 218 0.36 9.31 4.47
CA PHE A 218 1.14 9.05 3.26
C PHE A 218 2.00 10.26 2.81
N SER A 219 2.06 11.36 3.59
CA SER A 219 2.79 12.57 3.17
C SER A 219 4.27 12.57 3.52
N ALA A 220 4.64 12.02 4.68
CA ALA A 220 6.03 12.05 5.16
C ALA A 220 6.85 10.84 4.70
N GLN A 221 6.19 9.69 4.55
CA GLN A 221 6.80 8.43 4.15
C GLN A 221 5.76 7.54 3.48
N GLN A 222 6.22 6.55 2.73
CA GLN A 222 5.35 5.46 2.29
C GLN A 222 4.74 4.78 3.51
N ALA A 223 3.46 4.41 3.42
CA ALA A 223 2.77 3.62 4.42
C ALA A 223 2.25 2.32 3.80
N MET A 224 2.08 1.29 4.62
CA MET A 224 1.57 0.01 4.13
C MET A 224 0.06 0.02 4.05
N VAL A 225 -0.51 -0.65 3.06
CA VAL A 225 -1.96 -0.85 2.93
C VAL A 225 -2.22 -2.35 2.92
N TYR A 226 -3.07 -2.80 3.83
CA TYR A 226 -3.50 -4.17 3.97
C TYR A 226 -4.99 -4.25 3.65
N VAL A 227 -5.35 -4.94 2.58
CA VAL A 227 -6.75 -5.16 2.19
C VAL A 227 -7.10 -6.61 2.49
N LEU A 228 -7.97 -6.83 3.47
CA LEU A 228 -8.38 -8.17 3.91
C LEU A 228 -9.24 -8.84 2.85
N PRO A 229 -9.06 -10.15 2.59
CA PRO A 229 -9.90 -10.89 1.67
C PRO A 229 -11.32 -11.07 2.19
N GLU A 230 -12.24 -11.33 1.26
CA GLU A 230 -13.63 -11.66 1.58
C GLU A 230 -14.06 -13.04 1.08
N GLN A 231 -13.31 -13.65 0.17
CA GLN A 231 -13.53 -15.02 -0.32
C GLN A 231 -12.42 -15.97 0.13
N LYS A 232 -11.16 -15.54 0.02
CA LYS A 232 -9.97 -16.24 0.50
C LYS A 232 -9.83 -16.09 2.01
N THR A 233 -8.97 -16.91 2.58
CA THR A 233 -8.60 -16.82 4.00
C THR A 233 -7.41 -15.87 4.19
N LEU A 234 -7.24 -15.32 5.40
CA LEU A 234 -6.05 -14.55 5.76
C LEU A 234 -4.76 -15.38 5.61
N GLN A 235 -4.84 -16.69 5.85
CA GLN A 235 -3.73 -17.64 5.67
C GLN A 235 -3.29 -17.67 4.21
N THR A 236 -4.25 -17.76 3.27
CA THR A 236 -3.96 -17.84 1.83
C THR A 236 -3.35 -16.55 1.30
N VAL A 237 -3.82 -15.38 1.75
CA VAL A 237 -3.37 -14.08 1.21
C VAL A 237 -2.11 -13.57 1.90
N PHE A 238 -1.99 -13.75 3.21
CA PHE A 238 -0.94 -13.13 4.02
C PHE A 238 -0.02 -14.12 4.74
N GLY A 239 -0.34 -15.43 4.75
CA GLY A 239 0.40 -16.40 5.56
C GLY A 239 0.21 -16.22 7.07
N VAL A 240 -0.85 -15.51 7.49
CA VAL A 240 -1.17 -15.30 8.91
C VAL A 240 -1.46 -16.66 9.54
N PRO A 241 -0.83 -17.02 10.67
CA PRO A 241 -1.09 -18.28 11.34
C PRO A 241 -2.55 -18.37 11.83
N PRO A 242 -3.10 -19.57 12.06
CA PRO A 242 -4.42 -19.72 12.64
C PRO A 242 -4.54 -18.97 13.98
N PRO A 243 -5.73 -18.47 14.36
CA PRO A 243 -5.93 -17.62 15.55
C PRO A 243 -5.31 -18.17 16.84
N GLY A 244 -5.36 -19.49 17.05
CA GLY A 244 -4.81 -20.15 18.25
C GLY A 244 -3.28 -20.22 18.32
N LEU A 245 -2.58 -20.02 17.20
CA LEU A 245 -1.12 -20.05 17.14
C LEU A 245 -0.52 -18.65 17.30
N LEU A 246 -1.21 -17.60 16.84
CA LEU A 246 -0.74 -16.22 17.03
C LEU A 246 -0.57 -15.89 18.52
N ALA A 247 -1.55 -16.29 19.35
CA ALA A 247 -1.50 -16.13 20.81
C ALA A 247 -0.31 -16.83 21.48
N GLN A 248 0.31 -17.82 20.82
CA GLN A 248 1.54 -18.48 21.28
C GLN A 248 2.80 -17.75 20.80
N MET A 249 2.75 -17.12 19.63
CA MET A 249 3.88 -16.38 19.03
C MET A 249 4.14 -15.01 19.68
N ILE A 250 3.15 -14.47 20.39
CA ILE A 250 3.21 -13.18 21.09
C ILE A 250 3.72 -13.31 22.54
N ARG A 251 3.74 -14.53 23.10
CA ARG A 251 4.28 -14.78 24.45
C ARG A 251 5.79 -14.72 24.51
#